data_AF-A0AB34FBZ7-F1
#
_entry.id   AF-A0AB34FBZ7-F1
#
_cell.length_a   1.000
_cell.length_b   1.000
_cell.length_c   1.000
_cell.angle_alpha   90.00
_cell.angle_beta   90.00
_cell.angle_gamma   90.00
#
_symmetry.space_group_name_H-M   'P 1'
#
loop_
_entity.id
_entity.type
_entity.pdbx_description
1 polymer ?
#
loop_
_entity_poly.entity_id
_entity_poly.type
_entity_poly.pdbx_seq_one_letter_code
_entity_poly.pdbx_strand_id
1 'polypeptide(L)'
;MDATDRKFWIFYTNNWCPGRCVLPETNLWLKDFARMHKSDGVRAAIQSLAGIYIYDYLPVDDVKIRVNQRFSEAESCYSQLLADPGTAQNPVRAGEAITIAAILSMQDIVLTERRLKGLRDPRWLLGFQQAELFLQATDQGLRFWKPEAWRLAAIVYLQYRVLRLPRNHASVVLTLKDLAMCVKLMPTSGFHFTAQAPLFPVFLLGMLATSQDHRMVSNTWFDEVVSTPVRSSVPPLYQSLQRIWLWMDVDIEPSPTWFVDAMPIGRRTSWWERLVDQVYKREKELLCLT
;
A
#
# COMPACT_ATOMS: atom_id res chain seq x y z
N MET A 1 -0.69 -13.53 31.85
CA MET A 1 0.49 -14.26 31.31
C MET A 1 1.26 -14.83 32.48
N ASP A 2 1.65 -16.10 32.40
CA ASP A 2 2.57 -16.72 33.36
C ASP A 2 4.05 -16.42 33.03
N ALA A 3 4.98 -17.07 33.72
CA ALA A 3 6.40 -16.81 33.59
C ALA A 3 6.96 -17.15 32.20
N THR A 4 6.54 -18.26 31.60
CA THR A 4 7.00 -18.68 30.27
C THR A 4 6.44 -17.76 29.20
N ASP A 5 5.14 -17.46 29.29
CA ASP A 5 4.46 -16.54 28.39
C ASP A 5 5.05 -15.12 28.44
N ARG A 6 5.50 -14.66 29.62
CA ARG A 6 6.21 -13.38 29.75
C ARG A 6 7.56 -13.39 29.04
N LYS A 7 8.30 -14.49 29.08
CA LYS A 7 9.57 -14.63 28.33
C LYS A 7 9.32 -14.57 26.82
N PHE A 8 8.28 -15.25 26.34
CA PHE A 8 7.89 -15.21 24.93
C PHE A 8 7.50 -13.79 24.50
N TRP A 9 6.74 -13.09 25.34
CA TRP A 9 6.38 -11.70 25.10
C TRP A 9 7.60 -10.77 25.00
N ILE A 10 8.53 -10.85 25.97
CA ILE A 10 9.75 -10.05 25.98
C ILE A 10 10.61 -10.36 24.75
N PHE A 11 10.73 -11.63 24.38
CA PHE A 11 11.45 -12.01 23.17
C PHE A 11 10.80 -11.41 21.92
N TYR A 12 9.47 -11.49 21.81
CA TYR A 12 8.75 -10.91 20.69
C TYR A 12 9.01 -9.40 20.56
N THR A 13 8.83 -8.63 21.63
CA THR A 13 8.96 -7.17 21.55
C THR A 13 10.40 -6.70 21.37
N ASN A 14 11.36 -7.38 22.00
CA ASN A 14 12.74 -6.88 22.09
C ASN A 14 13.68 -7.52 21.06
N ASN A 15 13.32 -8.65 20.46
CA ASN A 15 14.20 -9.38 19.54
C ASN A 15 13.50 -9.62 18.19
N TRP A 16 12.28 -10.17 18.21
CA TRP A 16 11.56 -10.48 16.98
C TRP A 16 11.19 -9.23 16.19
N CYS A 17 10.44 -8.30 16.81
CA CYS A 17 9.97 -7.11 16.11
C CYS A 17 11.13 -6.26 15.55
N PRO A 18 12.18 -5.92 16.32
CA PRO A 18 13.32 -5.17 15.78
C PRO A 18 14.05 -5.91 14.65
N GLY A 19 14.09 -7.24 14.69
CA GLY A 19 14.66 -8.09 13.63
C GLY A 19 13.84 -8.13 12.32
N ARG A 20 12.68 -7.46 12.25
CA ARG A 20 11.84 -7.37 11.04
C ARG A 20 11.67 -5.95 10.52
N CYS A 21 11.82 -4.94 11.38
CA CYS A 21 11.81 -3.55 10.97
C CYS A 21 12.75 -2.75 11.87
N VAL A 22 13.81 -2.21 11.24
CA VAL A 22 14.88 -1.44 11.90
C VAL A 22 14.39 -0.07 12.36
N LEU A 23 13.32 0.45 11.74
CA LEU A 23 12.72 1.75 12.08
C LEU A 23 11.63 1.56 13.15
N PRO A 24 11.88 1.96 14.42
CA PRO A 24 10.97 1.62 15.52
C PRO A 24 9.58 2.25 15.37
N GLU A 25 9.51 3.46 14.82
CA GLU A 25 8.27 4.24 14.70
C GLU A 25 7.31 3.70 13.63
N THR A 26 7.81 2.93 12.68
CA THR A 26 7.01 2.32 11.61
C THR A 26 6.95 0.79 11.72
N ASN A 27 7.38 0.23 12.85
CA ASN A 27 7.43 -1.20 13.05
C ASN A 27 6.03 -1.77 13.33
N LEU A 28 5.35 -2.24 12.28
CA LEU A 28 4.01 -2.84 12.34
C LEU A 28 3.90 -3.94 13.42
N TRP A 29 4.90 -4.82 13.52
CA TRP A 29 4.91 -5.94 14.46
C TRP A 29 4.87 -5.48 15.92
N LEU A 30 5.49 -4.32 16.20
CA LEU A 30 5.57 -3.72 17.54
C LEU A 30 4.44 -2.71 17.80
N LYS A 31 4.23 -1.75 16.91
CA LYS A 31 3.35 -0.60 17.13
C LYS A 31 1.89 -0.95 16.92
N ASP A 32 1.58 -1.96 16.10
CA ASP A 32 0.22 -2.37 15.78
C ASP A 32 -0.08 -3.75 16.37
N PHE A 33 0.63 -4.80 15.94
CA PHE A 33 0.30 -6.17 16.34
C PHE A 33 0.51 -6.42 17.83
N ALA A 34 1.62 -5.96 18.40
CA ALA A 34 1.86 -6.13 19.84
C ALA A 34 0.78 -5.42 20.68
N ARG A 35 0.27 -4.26 20.26
CA ARG A 35 -0.79 -3.56 21.02
C ARG A 35 -2.09 -4.35 21.09
N MET A 36 -2.30 -5.28 20.16
CA MET A 36 -3.46 -6.16 20.10
C MET A 36 -3.36 -7.37 21.03
N HIS A 37 -2.31 -7.50 21.86
CA HIS A 37 -2.13 -8.62 22.81
C HIS A 37 -3.24 -8.79 23.86
N LYS A 38 -4.18 -7.85 23.94
CA LYS A 38 -5.38 -7.99 24.78
C LYS A 38 -6.34 -9.04 24.21
N SER A 39 -6.37 -9.22 22.89
CA SER A 39 -7.02 -10.37 22.26
C SER A 39 -6.27 -11.64 22.66
N ASP A 40 -7.02 -12.63 23.14
CA ASP A 40 -6.46 -13.90 23.56
C ASP A 40 -5.88 -14.66 22.36
N GLY A 41 -6.55 -14.64 21.21
CA GLY A 41 -6.08 -15.23 19.96
C GLY A 41 -4.80 -14.59 19.43
N VAL A 42 -4.74 -13.25 19.38
CA VAL A 42 -3.54 -12.52 18.95
C VAL A 42 -2.38 -12.78 19.91
N ARG A 43 -2.64 -12.75 21.22
CA ARG A 43 -1.62 -13.03 22.23
C ARG A 43 -1.08 -14.45 22.09
N ALA A 44 -1.95 -15.43 21.92
CA ALA A 44 -1.54 -16.82 21.69
C ALA A 44 -0.71 -16.97 20.41
N ALA A 45 -1.10 -16.29 19.32
CA ALA A 45 -0.33 -16.30 18.06
C ALA A 45 1.08 -15.70 18.25
N ILE A 46 1.20 -14.55 18.92
CA ILE A 46 2.47 -13.90 19.26
C ILE A 46 3.37 -14.84 20.07
N GLN A 47 2.80 -15.45 21.11
CA GLN A 47 3.52 -16.33 22.03
C GLN A 47 3.99 -17.61 21.35
N SER A 48 3.15 -18.18 20.47
CA SER A 48 3.50 -19.33 19.66
C SER A 48 4.68 -19.02 18.72
N LEU A 49 4.62 -17.90 17.99
CA LEU A 49 5.69 -17.48 17.08
C LEU A 49 7.01 -17.22 17.82
N ALA A 50 6.97 -16.46 18.92
CA ALA A 50 8.16 -16.16 19.71
C ALA A 50 8.77 -17.43 20.33
N GLY A 51 7.92 -18.34 20.82
CA GLY A 51 8.37 -19.58 21.42
C GLY A 51 9.00 -20.54 20.40
N ILE A 52 8.61 -20.53 19.12
CA ILE A 52 9.32 -21.27 18.05
C ILE A 52 10.78 -20.83 17.98
N TYR A 53 11.03 -19.53 17.89
CA TYR A 53 12.39 -19.00 17.85
C TYR A 53 13.17 -19.33 19.11
N ILE A 54 12.55 -19.20 20.29
CA ILE A 54 13.22 -19.59 21.54
C ILE A 54 13.54 -21.09 21.55
N TYR A 55 12.66 -21.94 21.04
CA TYR A 55 12.88 -23.37 20.96
C TYR A 55 14.05 -23.73 20.04
N ASP A 56 14.21 -23.03 18.91
CA ASP A 56 15.35 -23.25 18.00
C ASP A 56 16.71 -23.01 18.68
N TYR A 57 16.78 -22.04 19.60
CA TYR A 57 18.00 -21.76 20.39
C TYR A 57 18.08 -22.57 21.70
N LEU A 58 16.94 -22.96 22.27
CA LEU A 58 16.84 -23.68 23.54
C LEU A 58 15.76 -24.78 23.42
N PRO A 59 16.11 -25.96 22.89
CA PRO A 59 15.14 -26.99 22.52
C PRO A 59 14.69 -27.83 23.72
N VAL A 60 14.03 -27.20 24.69
CA VAL A 60 13.48 -27.86 25.89
C VAL A 60 12.00 -28.21 25.72
N ASP A 61 11.58 -29.35 26.28
CA ASP A 61 10.23 -29.90 26.08
C ASP A 61 9.12 -28.97 26.58
N ASP A 62 9.33 -28.28 27.71
CA ASP A 62 8.34 -27.33 28.25
C ASP A 62 8.04 -26.20 27.28
N VAL A 63 9.06 -25.69 26.56
CA VAL A 63 8.90 -24.65 25.54
C VAL A 63 8.13 -25.21 24.35
N LYS A 64 8.48 -26.42 23.88
CA LYS A 64 7.76 -27.10 22.79
C LYS A 64 6.28 -27.32 23.11
N ILE A 65 5.98 -27.86 24.29
CA ILE A 65 4.61 -28.12 24.75
C ILE A 65 3.85 -26.80 24.79
N ARG A 66 4.43 -25.77 25.41
CA ARG A 66 3.80 -24.46 25.52
C ARG A 66 3.57 -23.80 24.16
N VAL A 67 4.51 -23.88 23.23
CA VAL A 67 4.37 -23.35 21.86
C VAL A 67 3.21 -24.00 21.12
N ASN A 68 3.09 -25.33 21.19
CA ASN A 68 2.01 -26.05 20.53
C ASN A 68 0.64 -25.75 21.18
N GLN A 69 0.60 -25.59 22.50
CA GLN A 69 -0.61 -25.14 23.19
C GLN A 69 -1.06 -23.76 22.68
N ARG A 70 -0.13 -22.79 22.64
CA ARG A 70 -0.43 -21.43 22.17
C ARG A 70 -0.80 -21.40 20.69
N PHE A 71 -0.21 -22.27 19.87
CA PHE A 71 -0.61 -22.46 18.49
C PHE A 71 -2.06 -22.92 18.38
N SER A 72 -2.44 -23.97 19.12
CA SER A 72 -3.81 -24.52 19.09
C SER A 72 -4.85 -23.50 19.56
N GLU A 73 -4.54 -22.72 20.59
CA GLU A 73 -5.41 -21.63 21.05
C GLU A 73 -5.60 -20.53 19.98
N ALA A 74 -4.51 -20.12 19.31
CA ALA A 74 -4.57 -19.15 18.23
C ALA A 74 -5.35 -19.66 17.02
N GLU A 75 -5.13 -20.91 16.61
CA GLU A 75 -5.84 -21.57 15.52
C GLU A 75 -7.34 -21.71 15.82
N SER A 76 -7.70 -22.10 17.05
CA SER A 76 -9.09 -22.22 17.46
C SER A 76 -9.81 -20.87 17.39
N CYS A 77 -9.19 -19.82 17.92
CA CYS A 77 -9.72 -18.45 17.82
C CYS A 77 -9.87 -17.99 16.37
N TYR A 78 -8.84 -18.22 15.54
CA TYR A 78 -8.88 -17.86 14.12
C TYR A 78 -10.01 -18.59 13.39
N SER A 79 -10.16 -19.90 13.62
CA SER A 79 -11.21 -20.71 13.02
C SER A 79 -12.61 -20.21 13.39
N GLN A 80 -12.82 -19.79 14.64
CA GLN A 80 -14.08 -19.19 15.08
C GLN A 80 -14.35 -17.85 14.39
N LEU A 81 -13.32 -17.00 14.25
CA LEU A 81 -13.44 -15.74 13.53
C LEU A 81 -13.77 -15.95 12.04
N LEU A 82 -13.19 -16.96 11.41
CA LEU A 82 -13.48 -17.31 10.02
C LEU A 82 -14.89 -17.88 9.82
N ALA A 83 -15.37 -18.67 10.79
CA ALA A 83 -16.69 -19.29 10.72
C ALA A 83 -17.84 -18.31 10.99
N ASP A 84 -17.55 -17.18 11.64
CA ASP A 84 -18.55 -16.17 11.97
C ASP A 84 -18.73 -15.15 10.81
N PRO A 85 -19.90 -15.12 10.14
CA PRO A 85 -20.17 -14.20 9.05
C PRO A 85 -20.06 -12.73 9.46
N GLY A 86 -20.27 -12.43 10.74
CA GLY A 86 -20.22 -11.10 11.35
C GLY A 86 -18.80 -10.53 11.54
N THR A 87 -17.77 -11.36 11.37
CA THR A 87 -16.37 -10.93 11.55
C THR A 87 -15.99 -9.85 10.54
N ALA A 88 -16.41 -10.00 9.28
CA ALA A 88 -16.05 -9.07 8.20
C ALA A 88 -16.71 -7.69 8.34
N GLN A 89 -17.81 -7.55 9.09
CA GLN A 89 -18.49 -6.27 9.31
C GLN A 89 -18.07 -5.59 10.62
N ASN A 90 -17.22 -6.24 11.43
CA ASN A 90 -16.72 -5.67 12.67
C ASN A 90 -15.20 -5.41 12.56
N PRO A 91 -14.75 -4.14 12.46
CA PRO A 91 -13.34 -3.79 12.29
C PRO A 91 -12.41 -4.34 13.38
N VAL A 92 -12.89 -4.50 14.61
CA VAL A 92 -12.09 -5.05 15.72
C VAL A 92 -11.85 -6.54 15.51
N ARG A 93 -12.91 -7.28 15.16
CA ARG A 93 -12.83 -8.73 14.92
C ARG A 93 -12.09 -9.07 13.63
N ALA A 94 -12.32 -8.29 12.57
CA ALA A 94 -11.54 -8.39 11.36
C ALA A 94 -10.06 -8.11 11.62
N GLY A 95 -9.74 -7.02 12.35
CA GLY A 95 -8.37 -6.70 12.73
C GLY A 95 -7.71 -7.82 13.55
N GLU A 96 -8.44 -8.44 14.46
CA GLU A 96 -8.00 -9.63 15.20
C GLU A 96 -7.69 -10.79 14.25
N ALA A 97 -8.61 -11.14 13.34
CA ALA A 97 -8.43 -12.21 12.37
C ALA A 97 -7.23 -11.97 11.44
N ILE A 98 -7.08 -10.74 10.92
CA ILE A 98 -5.96 -10.32 10.06
C ILE A 98 -4.63 -10.45 10.80
N THR A 99 -4.59 -10.02 12.06
CA THR A 99 -3.38 -10.05 12.88
C THR A 99 -2.97 -11.49 13.19
N ILE A 100 -3.92 -12.35 13.58
CA ILE A 100 -3.65 -13.78 13.81
C ILE A 100 -3.17 -14.44 12.51
N ALA A 101 -3.84 -14.19 11.38
CA ALA A 101 -3.44 -14.72 10.08
C ALA A 101 -2.00 -14.31 9.70
N ALA A 102 -1.65 -13.03 9.86
CA ALA A 102 -0.31 -12.51 9.55
C ALA A 102 0.78 -13.16 10.42
N ILE A 103 0.52 -13.33 11.72
CA ILE A 103 1.47 -13.93 12.66
C ILE A 103 1.63 -15.43 12.43
N LEU A 104 0.54 -16.17 12.24
CA LEU A 104 0.60 -17.62 11.96
C LEU A 104 1.26 -17.90 10.61
N SER A 105 1.04 -17.04 9.60
CA SER A 105 1.71 -17.15 8.30
C SER A 105 3.23 -17.05 8.40
N MET A 106 3.76 -16.27 9.36
CA MET A 106 5.20 -16.23 9.62
C MET A 106 5.74 -17.56 10.13
N GLN A 107 4.94 -18.36 10.84
CA GLN A 107 5.38 -19.67 11.32
C GLN A 107 5.59 -20.64 10.16
N ASP A 108 4.75 -20.60 9.13
CA ASP A 108 4.92 -21.43 7.92
C ASP A 108 6.15 -21.02 7.07
N ILE A 109 6.63 -19.78 7.23
CA ILE A 109 7.90 -19.32 6.63
C ILE A 109 9.09 -19.90 7.40
N VAL A 110 8.96 -20.05 8.72
CA VAL A 110 10.05 -20.46 9.62
C VAL A 110 10.16 -21.98 9.71
N LEU A 111 9.05 -22.67 9.89
CA LEU A 111 8.97 -24.13 10.02
C LEU A 111 8.74 -24.79 8.65
N THR A 112 9.65 -24.55 7.71
CA THR A 112 9.53 -25.03 6.33
C THR A 112 9.39 -26.55 6.21
N GLU A 113 9.96 -27.28 7.18
CA GLU A 113 9.93 -28.74 7.32
C GLU A 113 8.56 -29.28 7.75
N ARG A 114 7.67 -28.44 8.31
CA ARG A 114 6.30 -28.81 8.69
C ARG A 114 5.26 -28.52 7.61
N ARG A 115 5.68 -28.06 6.43
CA ARG A 115 4.77 -27.80 5.30
C ARG A 115 4.19 -29.12 4.76
N LEU A 116 2.88 -29.15 4.53
CA LEU A 116 2.21 -30.27 3.88
C LEU A 116 2.76 -30.43 2.46
N LYS A 117 3.19 -31.65 2.11
CA LYS A 117 3.58 -32.00 0.75
C LYS A 117 2.32 -32.21 -0.10
N GLY A 118 2.23 -31.55 -1.25
CA GLY A 118 1.16 -31.80 -2.24
C GLY A 118 -0.03 -30.84 -2.22
N LEU A 119 -0.02 -29.79 -1.40
CA LEU A 119 -0.96 -28.67 -1.60
C LEU A 119 -0.50 -27.82 -2.79
N ARG A 120 -1.44 -27.49 -3.68
CA ARG A 120 -1.19 -26.61 -4.84
C ARG A 120 -0.82 -25.19 -4.40
N ASP A 121 -1.42 -24.72 -3.31
CA ASP A 121 -1.20 -23.39 -2.73
C ASP A 121 -0.79 -23.53 -1.25
N PRO A 122 0.25 -22.80 -0.79
CA PRO A 122 0.71 -22.89 0.59
C PRO A 122 -0.27 -22.19 1.56
N ARG A 123 -0.43 -22.71 2.78
CA ARG A 123 -1.39 -22.19 3.78
C ARG A 123 -1.21 -20.70 4.10
N TRP A 124 0.01 -20.20 4.15
CA TRP A 124 0.27 -18.76 4.33
C TRP A 124 -0.37 -17.91 3.22
N LEU A 125 -0.34 -18.38 1.96
CA LEU A 125 -0.95 -17.68 0.84
C LEU A 125 -2.47 -17.62 0.98
N LEU A 126 -3.09 -18.74 1.33
CA LEU A 126 -4.54 -18.82 1.60
C LEU A 126 -4.94 -17.92 2.77
N GLY A 127 -4.13 -17.90 3.85
CA GLY A 127 -4.33 -17.01 5.00
C GLY A 127 -4.25 -15.54 4.64
N PHE A 128 -3.29 -15.14 3.79
CA PHE A 128 -3.20 -13.75 3.32
C PHE A 128 -4.33 -13.36 2.37
N GLN A 129 -4.78 -14.26 1.48
CA GLN A 129 -5.95 -14.02 0.62
C GLN A 129 -7.22 -13.79 1.47
N GLN A 130 -7.39 -14.55 2.55
CA GLN A 130 -8.51 -14.34 3.46
C GLN A 130 -8.39 -13.04 4.26
N ALA A 131 -7.17 -12.68 4.70
CA ALA A 131 -6.92 -11.41 5.36
C ALA A 131 -7.16 -10.22 4.41
N GLU A 132 -6.81 -10.36 3.14
CA GLU A 132 -7.11 -9.38 2.09
C GLU A 132 -8.63 -9.17 1.94
N LEU A 133 -9.42 -10.24 1.93
CA LEU A 133 -10.90 -10.13 1.89
C LEU A 133 -11.45 -9.36 3.10
N PHE A 134 -10.96 -9.65 4.31
CA PHE A 134 -11.39 -8.90 5.51
C PHE A 134 -10.92 -7.46 5.51
N LEU A 135 -9.69 -7.21 5.03
CA LEU A 135 -9.17 -5.86 4.84
C LEU A 135 -10.10 -5.14 3.87
N GLN A 136 -10.32 -5.62 2.65
CA GLN A 136 -11.21 -5.01 1.66
C GLN A 136 -12.62 -4.71 2.19
N ALA A 137 -13.16 -5.58 3.07
CA ALA A 137 -14.46 -5.39 3.69
C ALA A 137 -14.48 -4.32 4.80
N THR A 138 -13.39 -4.16 5.56
CA THR A 138 -13.32 -3.26 6.73
C THR A 138 -12.55 -1.96 6.51
N ASP A 139 -11.67 -1.96 5.53
CA ASP A 139 -10.90 -0.86 4.98
C ASP A 139 -10.95 -1.04 3.47
N GLN A 140 -11.68 -0.20 2.74
CA GLN A 140 -11.89 -0.31 1.27
C GLN A 140 -10.58 -0.08 0.45
N GLY A 141 -9.43 -0.53 0.95
CA GLY A 141 -8.12 -0.54 0.34
C GLY A 141 -7.33 0.74 0.54
N LEU A 142 -7.77 1.68 1.39
CA LEU A 142 -7.15 3.01 1.51
C LEU A 142 -5.64 2.96 1.79
N ARG A 143 -5.18 1.88 2.45
CA ARG A 143 -3.76 1.62 2.74
C ARG A 143 -2.97 0.97 1.59
N PHE A 144 -3.61 0.20 0.69
CA PHE A 144 -2.98 -0.51 -0.44
C PHE A 144 -3.03 0.27 -1.77
N TRP A 145 -3.95 1.24 -1.91
CA TRP A 145 -4.02 2.10 -3.10
C TRP A 145 -2.85 3.09 -3.23
N LYS A 146 -2.01 3.20 -2.21
CA LYS A 146 -0.89 4.15 -2.19
C LYS A 146 0.30 3.65 -3.01
N PRO A 147 0.80 2.42 -2.82
CA PRO A 147 1.68 1.77 -3.80
C PRO A 147 1.09 1.78 -5.20
N GLU A 148 -0.23 1.60 -5.31
CA GLU A 148 -0.92 1.56 -6.60
C GLU A 148 -0.89 2.90 -7.33
N ALA A 149 -1.08 4.03 -6.65
CA ALA A 149 -0.96 5.36 -7.25
C ALA A 149 0.46 5.63 -7.77
N TRP A 150 1.48 5.23 -7.02
CA TRP A 150 2.88 5.36 -7.43
C TRP A 150 3.24 4.38 -8.56
N ARG A 151 2.71 3.15 -8.53
CA ARG A 151 2.85 2.16 -9.61
C ARG A 151 2.21 2.66 -10.90
N LEU A 152 0.99 3.19 -10.82
CA LEU A 152 0.26 3.77 -11.95
C LEU A 152 0.98 5.01 -12.47
N ALA A 153 1.45 5.92 -11.61
CA ALA A 153 2.25 7.07 -12.03
C ALA A 153 3.55 6.65 -12.76
N ALA A 154 4.22 5.58 -12.31
CA ALA A 154 5.37 5.02 -13.00
C ALA A 154 4.99 4.42 -14.36
N ILE A 155 3.87 3.71 -14.47
CA ILE A 155 3.36 3.17 -15.74
C ILE A 155 3.05 4.30 -16.71
N VAL A 156 2.33 5.32 -16.25
CA VAL A 156 2.02 6.54 -17.01
C VAL A 156 3.32 7.14 -17.53
N TYR A 157 4.30 7.39 -16.66
CA TYR A 157 5.60 7.92 -17.04
C TYR A 157 6.32 7.07 -18.11
N LEU A 158 6.30 5.74 -18.00
CA LEU A 158 6.88 4.84 -18.99
C LEU A 158 6.13 4.87 -20.33
N GLN A 159 4.80 4.93 -20.30
CA GLN A 159 3.97 5.07 -21.51
C GLN A 159 4.33 6.35 -22.28
N TYR A 160 4.57 7.45 -21.57
CA TYR A 160 4.97 8.72 -22.17
C TYR A 160 6.43 8.73 -22.64
N ARG A 161 7.37 8.40 -21.77
CA ARG A 161 8.81 8.60 -22.05
C ARG A 161 9.42 7.46 -22.85
N VAL A 162 9.06 6.21 -22.54
CA VAL A 162 9.64 5.03 -23.19
C VAL A 162 8.84 4.66 -24.43
N LEU A 163 7.52 4.57 -24.30
CA LEU A 163 6.66 4.16 -25.42
C LEU A 163 6.24 5.32 -26.32
N ARG A 164 6.52 6.58 -25.94
CA ARG A 164 6.15 7.80 -26.68
C ARG A 164 4.68 7.85 -27.05
N LEU A 165 3.82 7.41 -26.13
CA LEU A 165 2.37 7.46 -26.31
C LEU A 165 1.88 8.89 -25.97
N PRO A 166 1.01 9.49 -26.80
CA PRO A 166 0.39 10.77 -26.48
C PRO A 166 -0.67 10.62 -25.39
N ARG A 167 -1.02 11.71 -24.70
CA ARG A 167 -1.94 11.69 -23.56
C ARG A 167 -3.37 11.22 -23.87
N ASN A 168 -3.78 11.30 -25.14
CA ASN A 168 -5.08 10.84 -25.63
C ASN A 168 -5.06 9.37 -26.08
N HIS A 169 -3.92 8.66 -25.98
CA HIS A 169 -3.85 7.25 -26.30
C HIS A 169 -4.69 6.41 -25.34
N ALA A 170 -5.42 5.42 -25.86
CA ALA A 170 -6.41 4.66 -25.08
C ALA A 170 -5.80 4.01 -23.82
N SER A 171 -4.61 3.41 -23.93
CA SER A 171 -3.92 2.80 -22.78
C SER A 171 -3.56 3.83 -21.70
N VAL A 172 -3.19 5.05 -22.11
CA VAL A 172 -2.82 6.14 -21.20
C VAL A 172 -4.06 6.65 -20.49
N VAL A 173 -5.14 6.87 -21.23
CA VAL A 173 -6.43 7.31 -20.66
C VAL A 173 -6.97 6.28 -19.65
N LEU A 174 -6.85 4.98 -19.94
CA LEU A 174 -7.20 3.92 -19.00
C LEU A 174 -6.36 3.97 -17.72
N THR A 175 -5.03 4.10 -17.85
CA THR A 175 -4.16 4.21 -16.67
C THR A 175 -4.44 5.48 -15.85
N LEU A 176 -4.74 6.61 -16.50
CA LEU A 176 -5.14 7.84 -15.82
C LEU A 176 -6.49 7.70 -15.10
N LYS A 177 -7.43 6.93 -15.66
CA LYS A 177 -8.71 6.61 -15.02
C LYS A 177 -8.48 5.81 -13.74
N ASP A 178 -7.64 4.78 -13.79
CA ASP A 178 -7.28 3.97 -12.62
C ASP A 178 -6.57 4.80 -11.55
N LEU A 179 -5.67 5.69 -11.98
CA LEU A 179 -5.01 6.63 -11.08
C LEU A 179 -6.00 7.61 -10.43
N ALA A 180 -6.97 8.14 -11.19
CA ALA A 180 -8.02 8.99 -10.66
C ALA A 180 -8.88 8.27 -9.62
N MET A 181 -9.19 6.99 -9.82
CA MET A 181 -9.90 6.18 -8.82
C MET A 181 -9.07 6.04 -7.54
N CYS A 182 -7.77 5.80 -7.64
CA CYS A 182 -6.88 5.74 -6.47
C CYS A 182 -6.87 7.07 -5.72
N VAL A 183 -6.76 8.21 -6.43
CA VAL A 183 -6.70 9.55 -5.84
C VAL A 183 -8.00 9.91 -5.10
N LYS A 184 -9.17 9.59 -5.67
CA LYS A 184 -10.49 9.87 -5.04
C LYS A 184 -10.65 9.22 -3.67
N LEU A 185 -9.97 8.09 -3.44
CA LEU A 185 -10.09 7.34 -2.20
C LEU A 185 -9.12 7.85 -1.13
N MET A 186 -8.09 8.62 -1.49
CA MET A 186 -7.04 8.97 -0.55
C MET A 186 -7.48 10.03 0.48
N PRO A 187 -7.03 9.92 1.74
CA PRO A 187 -7.27 10.98 2.71
C PRO A 187 -6.50 12.23 2.31
N THR A 188 -7.13 13.39 2.47
CA THR A 188 -6.56 14.73 2.21
C THR A 188 -6.17 15.46 3.49
N SER A 189 -6.44 14.86 4.67
CA SER A 189 -6.08 15.41 5.98
C SER A 189 -5.89 14.31 7.04
N GLY A 190 -5.42 14.68 8.24
CA GLY A 190 -5.26 13.78 9.39
C GLY A 190 -3.97 12.95 9.42
N PHE A 191 -3.80 12.12 10.46
CA PHE A 191 -2.56 11.37 10.70
C PHE A 191 -2.18 10.38 9.59
N HIS A 192 -3.17 9.88 8.83
CA HIS A 192 -2.94 8.97 7.71
C HIS A 192 -2.58 9.66 6.39
N PHE A 193 -2.74 10.99 6.30
CA PHE A 193 -2.33 11.80 5.15
C PHE A 193 -0.82 12.05 5.14
N THR A 194 -0.24 12.54 6.25
CA THR A 194 1.13 13.04 6.30
C THR A 194 2.19 11.98 6.03
N ALA A 195 1.91 10.72 6.35
CA ALA A 195 2.80 9.59 6.12
C ALA A 195 2.74 9.07 4.68
N GLN A 196 1.73 9.47 3.88
CA GLN A 196 1.37 8.71 2.68
C GLN A 196 0.75 9.55 1.55
N ALA A 197 0.96 10.87 1.51
CA ALA A 197 0.41 11.77 0.50
C ALA A 197 1.10 11.56 -0.88
N PRO A 198 0.37 11.18 -1.95
CA PRO A 198 0.95 10.95 -3.27
C PRO A 198 0.95 12.23 -4.10
N LEU A 199 1.68 13.24 -3.61
CA LEU A 199 1.73 14.57 -4.22
C LEU A 199 2.10 14.52 -5.71
N PHE A 200 3.11 13.70 -6.07
CA PHE A 200 3.54 13.54 -7.46
C PHE A 200 2.49 12.81 -8.32
N PRO A 201 1.95 11.63 -7.94
CA PRO A 201 0.87 11.00 -8.70
C PRO A 201 -0.35 11.90 -8.93
N VAL A 202 -0.76 12.69 -7.93
CA VAL A 202 -1.89 13.62 -8.07
C VAL A 202 -1.56 14.74 -9.06
N PHE A 203 -0.38 15.35 -8.94
CA PHE A 203 0.07 16.37 -9.89
C PHE A 203 0.15 15.82 -11.33
N LEU A 204 0.70 14.61 -11.49
CA LEU A 204 0.81 13.92 -12.77
C LEU A 204 -0.56 13.65 -13.39
N LEU A 205 -1.53 13.18 -12.59
CA LEU A 205 -2.92 13.00 -13.02
C LEU A 205 -3.51 14.30 -13.56
N GLY A 206 -3.41 15.38 -12.77
CA GLY A 206 -3.95 16.68 -13.16
C GLY A 206 -3.30 17.21 -14.43
N MET A 207 -1.98 17.14 -14.53
CA MET A 207 -1.23 17.63 -15.69
C MET A 207 -1.59 16.86 -16.96
N LEU A 208 -1.84 15.55 -16.87
CA LEU A 208 -2.00 14.69 -18.05
C LEU A 208 -3.46 14.41 -18.42
N ALA A 209 -4.39 14.84 -17.58
CA ALA A 209 -5.82 14.67 -17.79
C ALA A 209 -6.31 15.28 -19.12
N THR A 210 -6.88 14.41 -19.96
CA THR A 210 -7.59 14.76 -21.20
C THR A 210 -9.08 14.94 -21.00
N SER A 211 -9.65 14.44 -19.90
CA SER A 211 -11.05 14.61 -19.51
C SER A 211 -11.17 15.62 -18.36
N GLN A 212 -12.29 16.35 -18.35
CA GLN A 212 -12.59 17.27 -17.25
C GLN A 212 -12.72 16.51 -15.92
N ASP A 213 -13.25 15.30 -15.94
CA ASP A 213 -13.39 14.45 -14.75
C ASP A 213 -12.05 14.17 -14.07
N HIS A 214 -11.01 13.82 -14.84
CA HIS A 214 -9.68 13.55 -14.26
C HIS A 214 -9.04 14.83 -13.71
N ARG A 215 -9.26 16.00 -14.38
CA ARG A 215 -8.80 17.30 -13.86
C ARG A 215 -9.47 17.63 -12.54
N MET A 216 -10.79 17.46 -12.45
CA MET A 216 -11.55 17.72 -11.22
C MET A 216 -11.04 16.87 -10.06
N VAL A 217 -10.71 15.59 -10.27
CA VAL A 217 -10.14 14.75 -9.20
C VAL A 217 -8.85 15.32 -8.64
N SER A 218 -7.93 15.74 -9.52
CA SER A 218 -6.69 16.38 -9.07
C SER A 218 -6.97 17.72 -8.38
N ASN A 219 -7.88 18.52 -8.92
CA ASN A 219 -8.23 19.83 -8.40
C ASN A 219 -8.82 19.73 -6.98
N THR A 220 -9.83 18.87 -6.81
CA THR A 220 -10.48 18.62 -5.52
C THR A 220 -9.47 18.16 -4.48
N TRP A 221 -8.56 17.24 -4.83
CA TRP A 221 -7.52 16.81 -3.89
C TRP A 221 -6.64 17.97 -3.43
N PHE A 222 -6.19 18.84 -4.36
CA PHE A 222 -5.38 20.00 -4.00
C PHE A 222 -6.15 21.03 -3.17
N ASP A 223 -7.39 21.32 -3.52
CA ASP A 223 -8.26 22.24 -2.77
C ASP A 223 -8.44 21.77 -1.33
N GLU A 224 -8.76 20.49 -1.14
CA GLU A 224 -8.94 19.89 0.19
C GLU A 224 -7.65 19.91 1.00
N VAL A 225 -6.51 19.55 0.40
CA VAL A 225 -5.22 19.56 1.08
C VAL A 225 -4.86 20.99 1.51
N VAL A 226 -4.90 21.96 0.59
CA VAL A 226 -4.54 23.37 0.86
C VAL A 226 -5.50 24.04 1.86
N SER A 227 -6.73 23.55 2.01
CA SER A 227 -7.67 24.03 3.04
C SER A 227 -7.24 23.72 4.49
N THR A 228 -6.21 22.88 4.67
CA THR A 228 -5.64 22.52 5.98
C THR A 228 -4.22 23.07 6.16
N PRO A 229 -3.66 23.13 7.37
CA PRO A 229 -2.25 23.50 7.58
C PRO A 229 -1.31 22.51 6.86
N VAL A 230 -0.75 22.91 5.72
CA VAL A 230 0.08 22.07 4.86
C VAL A 230 1.53 22.51 4.80
N ARG A 231 2.39 21.62 4.29
CA ARG A 231 3.79 21.93 3.98
C ARG A 231 3.86 23.01 2.91
N SER A 232 4.89 23.87 2.99
CA SER A 232 5.06 25.04 2.12
C SER A 232 5.15 24.73 0.61
N SER A 233 5.41 23.47 0.22
CA SER A 233 5.59 23.05 -1.17
C SER A 233 4.30 22.73 -1.93
N VAL A 234 3.17 22.49 -1.24
CA VAL A 234 1.92 22.09 -1.90
C VAL A 234 1.23 23.25 -2.62
N PRO A 235 1.04 24.44 -2.00
CA PRO A 235 0.38 25.56 -2.68
C PRO A 235 1.09 26.04 -3.95
N PRO A 236 2.44 26.20 -3.99
CA PRO A 236 3.16 26.58 -5.21
C PRO A 236 3.01 25.54 -6.33
N LEU A 237 2.99 24.24 -5.99
CA LEU A 237 2.80 23.17 -6.96
C LEU A 237 1.41 23.22 -7.59
N TYR A 238 0.37 23.43 -6.78
CA TYR A 238 -1.00 23.54 -7.26
C TYR A 238 -1.21 24.75 -8.17
N GLN A 239 -0.66 25.91 -7.79
CA GLN A 239 -0.69 27.11 -8.65
C GLN A 239 0.01 26.88 -9.99
N SER A 240 1.10 26.12 -10.00
CA SER A 240 1.81 25.74 -11.23
C SER A 240 0.95 24.83 -12.12
N LEU A 241 0.26 23.85 -11.53
CA LEU A 241 -0.67 23.00 -12.26
C LEU A 241 -1.79 23.81 -12.94
N GLN A 242 -2.37 24.77 -12.21
CA GLN A 242 -3.42 25.65 -12.74
C GLN A 242 -2.91 26.48 -13.93
N ARG A 243 -1.68 27.01 -13.86
CA ARG A 243 -1.05 27.72 -14.98
C ARG A 243 -0.78 26.82 -16.18
N ILE A 244 -0.31 25.59 -15.95
CA ILE A 244 -0.09 24.59 -17.01
C ILE A 244 -1.38 24.33 -17.80
N TRP A 245 -2.53 24.22 -17.13
CA TRP A 245 -3.83 24.03 -17.80
C TRP A 245 -4.22 25.16 -18.74
N LEU A 246 -3.75 26.40 -18.51
CA LEU A 246 -4.09 27.54 -19.37
C LEU A 246 -3.49 27.44 -20.76
N TRP A 247 -2.38 26.72 -20.92
CA TRP A 247 -1.63 26.69 -22.18
C TRP A 247 -1.43 25.30 -22.76
N MET A 248 -1.42 24.24 -21.96
CA MET A 248 -1.06 22.90 -22.45
C MET A 248 -1.96 22.39 -23.58
N ASP A 249 -3.27 22.63 -23.50
CA ASP A 249 -4.23 22.16 -24.50
C ASP A 249 -4.13 22.93 -25.83
N VAL A 250 -3.60 24.16 -25.79
CA VAL A 250 -3.46 25.05 -26.94
C VAL A 250 -2.09 24.87 -27.59
N ASP A 251 -1.03 24.78 -26.77
CA ASP A 251 0.35 24.88 -27.25
C ASP A 251 0.99 23.51 -27.51
N ILE A 252 0.45 22.41 -26.97
CA ILE A 252 1.02 21.07 -27.12
C ILE A 252 -0.03 20.05 -27.55
N GLU A 253 -0.40 20.13 -28.81
CA GLU A 253 -1.29 19.15 -29.41
C GLU A 253 -0.71 17.71 -29.35
N PRO A 254 -1.50 16.74 -28.86
CA PRO A 254 -1.14 15.33 -28.92
C PRO A 254 -1.16 14.82 -30.36
N SER A 255 -0.26 13.90 -30.70
CA SER A 255 -0.28 13.26 -32.00
C SER A 255 -1.54 12.40 -32.19
N PRO A 256 -2.05 12.25 -33.43
CA PRO A 256 -3.18 11.37 -33.70
C PRO A 256 -2.86 9.92 -33.32
N THR A 257 -3.77 9.27 -32.60
CA THR A 257 -3.54 7.92 -32.03
C THR A 257 -3.30 6.86 -33.12
N TRP A 258 -4.07 6.91 -34.22
CA TRP A 258 -3.91 6.00 -35.36
C TRP A 258 -2.51 6.04 -35.99
N PHE A 259 -1.85 7.21 -35.95
CA PHE A 259 -0.49 7.38 -36.48
C PHE A 259 0.55 6.75 -35.55
N VAL A 260 0.31 6.82 -34.23
CA VAL A 260 1.24 6.32 -33.20
C VAL A 260 1.29 4.80 -33.18
N ASP A 261 0.14 4.13 -33.33
CA ASP A 261 0.04 2.67 -33.31
C ASP A 261 0.73 2.02 -34.51
N ALA A 262 0.69 2.68 -35.67
CA ALA A 262 1.32 2.20 -36.90
C ALA A 262 2.85 2.44 -36.95
N MET A 263 3.40 3.28 -36.07
CA MET A 263 4.80 3.71 -36.12
C MET A 263 5.70 3.00 -35.10
N PRO A 264 6.91 2.58 -35.49
CA PRO A 264 7.95 2.15 -34.56
C PRO A 264 8.24 3.25 -33.53
N ILE A 265 8.53 2.88 -32.28
CA ILE A 265 8.72 3.82 -31.16
C ILE A 265 9.69 4.95 -31.49
N GLY A 266 10.83 4.65 -32.13
CA GLY A 266 11.84 5.64 -32.49
C GLY A 266 11.37 6.73 -33.45
N ARG A 267 10.28 6.50 -34.19
CA ARG A 267 9.67 7.46 -35.13
C ARG A 267 8.48 8.23 -34.54
N ARG A 268 8.04 7.88 -33.32
CA ARG A 268 6.98 8.60 -32.62
C ARG A 268 7.48 9.95 -32.15
N THR A 269 6.60 10.94 -32.17
CA THR A 269 6.85 12.29 -31.65
C THR A 269 7.17 12.22 -30.16
N SER A 270 8.17 12.98 -29.72
CA SER A 270 8.57 13.10 -28.32
C SER A 270 7.68 14.11 -27.59
N TRP A 271 6.37 13.82 -27.51
CA TRP A 271 5.37 14.73 -26.92
C TRP A 271 5.69 15.05 -25.46
N TRP A 272 6.10 14.04 -24.68
CA TRP A 272 6.48 14.19 -23.28
C TRP A 272 7.64 15.16 -23.09
N GLU A 273 8.69 15.02 -23.89
CA GLU A 273 9.88 15.87 -23.84
C GLU A 273 9.54 17.32 -24.20
N ARG A 274 8.65 17.53 -25.18
CA ARG A 274 8.14 18.88 -25.51
C ARG A 274 7.33 19.46 -24.34
N LEU A 275 6.49 18.67 -23.68
CA LEU A 275 5.75 19.11 -22.50
C LEU A 275 6.71 19.53 -21.39
N VAL A 276 7.64 18.65 -21.01
CA VAL A 276 8.60 18.92 -19.93
C VAL A 276 9.45 20.15 -20.24
N ASP A 277 9.90 20.32 -21.48
CA ASP A 277 10.65 21.51 -21.91
C ASP A 277 9.83 22.81 -21.79
N GLN A 278 8.55 22.80 -22.19
CA GLN A 278 7.68 23.96 -22.02
C GLN A 278 7.39 24.26 -20.55
N VAL A 279 7.15 23.22 -19.74
CA VAL A 279 6.96 23.34 -18.30
C VAL A 279 8.22 23.96 -17.66
N TYR A 280 9.41 23.47 -17.99
CA TYR A 280 10.68 23.99 -17.48
C TYR A 280 10.92 25.47 -17.85
N LYS A 281 10.53 25.87 -19.07
CA LYS A 281 10.68 27.26 -19.53
C LYS A 281 9.71 28.24 -18.86
N ARG A 282 8.50 27.78 -18.54
CA ARG A 282 7.38 28.65 -18.09
C ARG A 282 7.20 28.66 -16.58
N GLU A 283 7.51 27.56 -15.91
CA GLU A 283 7.23 27.37 -14.49
C GLU A 283 8.53 27.38 -13.68
N LYS A 284 8.62 28.29 -12.70
CA LYS A 284 9.77 28.38 -11.80
C LYS A 284 9.63 27.33 -10.68
N GLU A 285 10.70 26.57 -10.43
CA GLU A 285 10.83 25.60 -9.32
C GLU A 285 9.73 24.51 -9.25
N LEU A 286 9.69 23.62 -10.25
CA LEU A 286 8.90 22.40 -10.17
C LEU A 286 9.71 21.23 -9.60
N LEU A 287 9.62 21.06 -8.28
CA LEU A 287 10.20 19.93 -7.50
C LEU A 287 9.86 18.52 -8.04
N CYS A 288 8.88 18.40 -8.94
CA CYS A 288 8.32 17.13 -9.38
C CYS A 288 8.80 16.66 -10.76
N LEU A 289 9.45 17.53 -11.55
CA LEU A 289 9.81 17.23 -12.94
C LEU A 289 11.28 17.51 -13.29
N THR A 290 12.05 18.05 -12.33
CA THR A 290 13.51 18.19 -12.39
C THR A 290 14.22 16.91 -11.99
#